data_AF-A0A543CX90-F1
#
_entry.id   AF-A0A543CX90-F1
#
_cell.length_a   1.000
_cell.length_b   1.000
_cell.length_c   1.000
_cell.angle_alpha   90.00
_cell.angle_beta   90.00
_cell.angle_gamma   90.00
#
_symmetry.space_group_name_H-M   'P 1'
#
loop_
_entity.id
_entity.type
_entity.pdbx_description
1 polymer ?
#
loop_
_entity_poly.entity_id
_entity_poly.type
_entity_poly.pdbx_seq_one_letter_code
_entity_poly.pdbx_strand_id
1 'polypeptide(L)'
;MATDHAHAGFDVPAGSDPLGRPVDGSLLGKFIGAAFDGCTSCQDAHLTILVQDAPTTARLVELACVGVQQAMGGLPANLTDLASSDPSSREFRLLVAAGLHEGNDVMWARCAEMAPVERRAAANTAADLLVGLMS
;
A
#
# COMPACT_ATOMS: atom_id res chain seq x y z
N MET A 1 -23.20 -12.09 2.50
CA MET A 1 -23.42 -11.25 3.71
C MET A 1 -22.07 -11.07 4.35
N ALA A 2 -21.51 -9.85 4.31
CA ALA A 2 -20.35 -9.54 5.13
C ALA A 2 -20.83 -9.48 6.59
N THR A 3 -20.30 -10.35 7.43
CA THR A 3 -20.54 -10.31 8.87
C THR A 3 -19.95 -9.03 9.43
N ASP A 4 -20.78 -8.19 10.03
CA ASP A 4 -20.40 -6.93 10.66
C ASP A 4 -19.60 -7.25 11.93
N HIS A 5 -18.27 -7.24 11.82
CA HIS A 5 -17.34 -7.38 12.94
C HIS A 5 -16.27 -6.31 12.84
N ALA A 6 -15.87 -5.75 13.99
CA ALA A 6 -14.94 -4.64 14.05
C ALA A 6 -13.50 -5.14 14.16
N HIS A 7 -12.63 -4.62 13.30
CA HIS A 7 -11.18 -4.73 13.43
C HIS A 7 -10.65 -3.57 14.27
N ALA A 8 -9.57 -3.78 15.03
CA ALA A 8 -8.85 -2.66 15.62
C ALA A 8 -8.32 -1.79 14.48
N GLY A 9 -8.96 -0.65 14.22
CA GLY A 9 -8.53 0.25 13.16
C GLY A 9 -7.16 0.81 13.49
N PHE A 10 -6.24 0.77 12.53
CA PHE A 10 -5.02 1.55 12.62
C PHE A 10 -5.36 3.01 12.36
N ASP A 11 -4.94 3.91 13.27
CA ASP A 11 -5.08 5.34 13.05
C ASP A 11 -4.04 5.79 12.03
N VAL A 12 -4.45 5.88 10.77
CA VAL A 12 -3.62 6.40 9.69
C VAL A 12 -3.90 7.90 9.58
N PRO A 13 -2.89 8.77 9.82
CA PRO A 13 -3.09 10.21 9.76
C PRO A 13 -3.72 10.63 8.44
N ALA A 14 -4.72 11.51 8.52
CA ALA A 14 -5.28 12.16 7.35
C ALA A 14 -4.17 12.87 6.56
N GLY A 15 -4.29 12.86 5.23
CA GLY A 15 -3.33 13.48 4.34
C GLY A 15 -3.90 13.71 2.96
N SER A 16 -3.08 14.28 2.09
CA SER A 16 -3.38 14.50 0.70
C SER A 16 -2.20 14.10 -0.17
N ASP A 17 -2.46 13.77 -1.42
CA ASP A 17 -1.43 13.57 -2.43
C ASP A 17 -0.77 14.92 -2.83
N PRO A 18 0.28 14.90 -3.67
CA PRO A 18 0.96 16.11 -4.14
C PRO A 18 0.07 17.10 -4.91
N LEU A 19 -1.06 16.64 -5.44
CA LEU A 19 -2.05 17.47 -6.15
C LEU A 19 -3.18 17.96 -5.21
N GLY A 20 -3.10 17.67 -3.91
CA GLY A 20 -4.10 18.05 -2.92
C GLY A 20 -5.33 17.14 -2.87
N ARG A 21 -5.35 16.02 -3.60
CA ARG A 21 -6.43 15.03 -3.54
C ARG A 21 -6.40 14.32 -2.19
N PRO A 22 -7.54 14.17 -1.49
CA PRO A 22 -7.56 13.59 -0.16
C PRO A 22 -7.20 12.10 -0.21
N VAL A 23 -6.51 11.64 0.83
CA VAL A 23 -6.33 10.23 1.16
C VAL A 23 -7.43 9.79 2.11
N ASP A 24 -8.08 8.66 1.82
CA ASP A 24 -9.03 8.04 2.75
C ASP A 24 -8.28 7.24 3.82
N GLY A 25 -7.87 7.94 4.89
CA GLY A 25 -7.22 7.34 6.05
C GLY A 25 -8.10 6.31 6.77
N SER A 26 -9.44 6.46 6.73
CA SER A 26 -10.34 5.49 7.36
C SER A 26 -10.36 4.17 6.60
N LEU A 27 -10.42 4.23 5.27
CA LEU A 27 -10.33 3.05 4.42
C LEU A 27 -8.98 2.34 4.58
N LEU A 28 -7.87 3.09 4.64
CA LEU A 28 -6.54 2.52 4.90
C LEU A 28 -6.49 1.80 6.24
N GLY A 29 -6.93 2.46 7.32
CA GLY A 29 -6.92 1.87 8.65
C GLY A 29 -7.74 0.58 8.73
N LYS A 30 -8.90 0.55 8.08
CA LYS A 30 -9.76 -0.66 8.00
C LYS A 30 -9.11 -1.78 7.18
N PHE A 31 -8.50 -1.45 6.04
CA PHE A 31 -7.83 -2.42 5.20
C PHE A 31 -6.61 -3.05 5.90
N ILE A 32 -5.75 -2.22 6.50
CA ILE A 32 -4.56 -2.70 7.24
C ILE A 32 -5.01 -3.50 8.47
N GLY A 33 -6.04 -3.05 9.20
CA GLY A 33 -6.61 -3.77 10.34
C GLY A 33 -7.12 -5.16 9.95
N ALA A 34 -7.90 -5.25 8.88
CA ALA A 34 -8.39 -6.53 8.37
C ALA A 34 -7.26 -7.46 7.91
N ALA A 35 -6.21 -6.92 7.27
CA ALA A 35 -5.04 -7.68 6.85
C ALA A 35 -4.24 -8.21 8.06
N PHE A 36 -4.04 -7.38 9.09
CA PHE A 36 -3.34 -7.75 10.31
C PHE A 36 -4.09 -8.85 11.09
N ASP A 37 -5.42 -8.76 11.18
CA ASP A 37 -6.27 -9.77 11.82
C ASP A 37 -6.42 -11.06 10.98
N GLY A 38 -5.87 -11.10 9.75
CA GLY A 38 -6.02 -12.23 8.82
C GLY A 38 -7.45 -12.41 8.30
N CYS A 39 -8.30 -11.37 8.37
CA CYS A 39 -9.69 -11.43 7.92
C CYS A 39 -9.80 -11.18 6.41
N THR A 40 -9.62 -12.25 5.63
CA THR A 40 -9.57 -12.19 4.16
C THR A 40 -10.82 -11.61 3.50
N SER A 41 -12.01 -11.82 4.06
CA SER A 41 -13.26 -11.27 3.51
C SER A 41 -13.35 -9.75 3.66
N CYS A 42 -12.91 -9.21 4.81
CA CYS A 42 -12.89 -7.76 5.03
C CYS A 42 -11.74 -7.12 4.24
N GLN A 43 -10.59 -7.80 4.19
CA GLN A 43 -9.46 -7.38 3.38
C GLN A 43 -9.84 -7.24 1.91
N ASP A 44 -10.45 -8.24 1.26
CA ASP A 44 -10.84 -8.17 -0.16
C ASP A 44 -11.95 -7.14 -0.43
N ALA A 45 -12.91 -6.99 0.50
CA ALA A 45 -13.94 -5.95 0.41
C ALA A 45 -13.34 -4.54 0.44
N HIS A 46 -12.44 -4.26 1.39
CA HIS A 46 -11.76 -2.96 1.49
C HIS A 46 -10.79 -2.74 0.34
N LEU A 47 -10.04 -3.77 -0.07
CA LEU A 47 -9.14 -3.73 -1.22
C LEU A 47 -9.89 -3.35 -2.50
N THR A 48 -11.08 -3.90 -2.71
CA THR A 48 -11.92 -3.59 -3.88
C THR A 48 -12.25 -2.10 -3.99
N ILE A 49 -12.46 -1.43 -2.85
CA ILE A 49 -12.70 0.02 -2.79
C ILE A 49 -11.37 0.78 -2.95
N LEU A 50 -10.34 0.36 -2.21
CA LEU A 50 -9.02 1.02 -2.16
C LEU A 50 -8.38 1.13 -3.56
N VAL A 51 -8.48 0.09 -4.39
CA VAL A 51 -7.86 0.09 -5.73
C VAL A 51 -8.58 0.99 -6.74
N GLN A 52 -9.76 1.51 -6.42
CA GLN A 52 -10.41 2.56 -7.22
C GLN A 52 -9.92 3.96 -6.84
N ASP A 53 -9.25 4.09 -5.70
CA ASP A 53 -8.73 5.34 -5.17
C ASP A 53 -7.20 5.34 -5.24
N ALA A 54 -6.67 5.95 -6.30
CA ALA A 54 -5.24 5.99 -6.54
C ALA A 54 -4.43 6.71 -5.44
N PRO A 55 -4.82 7.91 -4.95
CA PRO A 55 -4.19 8.53 -3.78
C PRO A 55 -4.10 7.60 -2.57
N THR A 56 -5.21 6.93 -2.23
CA THR A 56 -5.24 6.03 -1.07
C THR A 56 -4.36 4.80 -1.28
N THR A 57 -4.32 4.24 -2.50
CA THR A 57 -3.39 3.16 -2.85
C THR A 57 -1.93 3.59 -2.77
N ALA A 58 -1.59 4.77 -3.30
CA ALA A 58 -0.23 5.30 -3.28
C ALA A 58 0.25 5.51 -1.84
N ARG A 59 -0.63 6.02 -0.96
CA ARG A 59 -0.32 6.17 0.46
C ARG A 59 -0.01 4.84 1.14
N LEU A 60 -0.73 3.76 0.80
CA LEU A 60 -0.42 2.43 1.34
C LEU A 60 1.00 1.99 0.97
N VAL A 61 1.40 2.18 -0.29
CA VAL A 61 2.74 1.84 -0.78
C VAL A 61 3.81 2.70 -0.08
N GLU A 62 3.55 4.00 0.08
CA GLU A 62 4.43 4.90 0.81
C GLU A 62 4.62 4.45 2.27
N LEU A 63 3.53 4.11 2.96
CA LEU A 63 3.58 3.62 4.35
C LEU A 63 4.41 2.33 4.45
N ALA A 64 4.24 1.39 3.52
CA ALA A 64 5.07 0.18 3.47
C ALA A 64 6.56 0.52 3.28
N CYS A 65 6.88 1.45 2.37
CA CYS A 65 8.26 1.89 2.15
C CYS A 65 8.87 2.54 3.41
N VAL A 66 8.13 3.43 4.07
CA VAL A 66 8.55 4.07 5.32
C VAL A 66 8.76 3.02 6.42
N GLY A 67 7.85 2.06 6.56
CA GLY A 67 7.97 0.97 7.53
C GLY A 67 9.22 0.12 7.30
N VAL A 68 9.46 -0.30 6.05
CA VAL A 68 10.67 -1.06 5.69
C VAL A 68 11.93 -0.24 5.96
N GLN A 69 11.95 1.03 5.56
CA GLN A 69 13.10 1.91 5.80
C GLN A 69 13.39 2.08 7.29
N GLN A 70 12.37 2.23 8.13
CA GLN A 70 12.52 2.34 9.57
C GLN A 70 13.04 1.03 10.21
N ALA A 71 12.54 -0.12 9.75
CA ALA A 71 12.94 -1.41 10.29
C ALA A 71 14.34 -1.86 9.85
N MET A 72 14.73 -1.54 8.61
CA MET A 72 15.96 -2.07 7.98
C MET A 72 17.06 -1.02 7.78
N GLY A 73 16.79 0.25 8.09
CA GLY A 73 17.72 1.37 7.85
C GLY A 73 17.83 1.79 6.38
N GLY A 74 16.95 1.27 5.51
CA GLY A 74 16.93 1.53 4.07
C GLY A 74 15.94 0.64 3.33
N LEU A 75 15.70 0.92 2.05
CA LEU A 75 14.92 0.04 1.17
C LEU A 75 15.83 -1.04 0.58
N PRO A 76 15.55 -2.34 0.79
CA PRO A 76 16.28 -3.43 0.18
C PRO A 76 16.22 -3.38 -1.36
N ALA A 77 17.35 -3.69 -2.01
CA ALA A 77 17.46 -3.62 -3.47
C ALA A 77 16.46 -4.55 -4.21
N ASN A 78 16.09 -5.68 -3.61
CA ASN A 78 15.08 -6.60 -4.15
C ASN A 78 13.67 -5.98 -4.24
N LEU A 79 13.37 -4.94 -3.46
CA LEU A 79 12.10 -4.21 -3.54
C LEU A 79 12.09 -3.14 -4.65
N THR A 80 13.24 -2.85 -5.26
CA THR A 80 13.39 -1.88 -6.36
C THR A 80 13.82 -2.52 -7.68
N ASP A 81 14.42 -3.70 -7.63
CA ASP A 81 14.88 -4.42 -8.81
C ASP A 81 13.73 -5.13 -9.52
N LEU A 82 13.39 -4.65 -10.72
CA LEU A 82 12.32 -5.22 -11.54
C LEU A 82 12.61 -6.64 -12.04
N ALA A 83 13.88 -7.05 -12.08
CA ALA A 83 14.32 -8.39 -12.47
C ALA A 83 14.43 -9.36 -11.27
N SER A 84 14.18 -8.87 -10.05
CA SER A 84 14.23 -9.68 -8.84
C SER A 84 13.24 -10.84 -8.88
N SER A 85 13.65 -11.99 -8.33
CA SER A 85 12.79 -13.15 -8.07
C SER A 85 12.02 -13.05 -6.74
N ASP A 86 12.07 -11.89 -6.09
CA ASP A 86 11.35 -11.61 -4.85
C ASP A 86 9.83 -11.75 -5.03
N PRO A 87 9.10 -12.27 -4.02
CA PRO A 87 7.66 -12.49 -4.11
C PRO A 87 6.82 -11.20 -4.24
N SER A 88 7.41 -10.02 -4.03
CA SER A 88 6.74 -8.74 -4.27
C SER A 88 6.17 -8.68 -5.69
N SER A 89 5.06 -7.96 -5.87
CA SER A 89 4.53 -7.71 -7.21
C SER A 89 5.46 -6.80 -8.01
N ARG A 90 5.44 -6.93 -9.35
CA ARG A 90 6.19 -6.05 -10.23
C ARG A 90 5.70 -4.61 -10.10
N GLU A 91 4.40 -4.43 -9.91
CA GLU A 91 3.72 -3.15 -9.76
C GLU A 91 4.18 -2.42 -8.50
N PHE A 92 4.30 -3.12 -7.36
CA PHE A 92 4.89 -2.57 -6.16
C PHE A 92 6.32 -2.09 -6.43
N ARG A 93 7.18 -2.95 -7.00
CA ARG A 93 8.58 -2.60 -7.29
C ARG A 93 8.71 -1.40 -8.24
N LEU A 94 7.82 -1.27 -9.23
CA LEU A 94 7.77 -0.12 -10.13
C LEU A 94 7.49 1.19 -9.38
N LEU A 95 6.58 1.16 -8.40
CA LEU A 95 6.27 2.32 -7.57
C LEU A 95 7.43 2.65 -6.62
N VAL A 96 7.99 1.65 -5.92
CA VAL A 96 9.13 1.86 -5.01
C VAL A 96 10.34 2.41 -5.77
N ALA A 97 10.66 1.85 -6.94
CA ALA A 97 11.75 2.35 -7.78
C ALA A 97 11.51 3.80 -8.24
N ALA A 98 10.27 4.15 -8.60
CA ALA A 98 9.92 5.54 -8.94
C ALA A 98 10.13 6.48 -7.74
N GLY A 99 9.64 6.09 -6.56
CA GLY A 99 9.79 6.87 -5.33
C GLY A 99 11.25 7.08 -4.95
N LEU A 100 12.08 6.04 -5.08
CA LEU A 100 13.49 6.07 -4.72
C LEU A 100 14.35 6.88 -5.70
N HIS A 101 14.15 6.69 -7.01
CA HIS A 101 15.04 7.25 -8.04
C HIS A 101 14.55 8.58 -8.62
N GLU A 102 13.23 8.81 -8.65
CA GLU A 102 12.62 9.96 -9.32
C GLU A 102 11.86 10.85 -8.32
N GLY A 103 11.61 10.36 -7.11
CA GLY A 103 10.98 11.08 -6.01
C GLY A 103 9.53 10.64 -5.76
N ASN A 104 9.04 10.94 -4.55
CA ASN A 104 7.73 10.48 -4.09
C ASN A 104 6.61 10.94 -5.05
N ASP A 105 6.60 12.20 -5.48
CA ASP A 105 5.57 12.72 -6.39
C ASP A 105 5.43 11.90 -7.68
N VAL A 106 6.53 11.32 -8.18
CA VAL A 106 6.52 10.44 -9.36
C VAL A 106 5.91 9.09 -9.04
N MET A 107 6.15 8.53 -7.84
CA MET A 107 5.44 7.33 -7.37
C MET A 107 3.92 7.57 -7.34
N TRP A 108 3.47 8.69 -6.77
CA TRP A 108 2.05 9.04 -6.70
C TRP A 108 1.43 9.20 -8.10
N ALA A 109 2.13 9.87 -9.02
CA ALA A 109 1.69 10.02 -10.40
C ALA A 109 1.56 8.65 -11.10
N ARG A 110 2.57 7.78 -10.97
CA ARG A 110 2.52 6.43 -11.57
C ARG A 110 1.39 5.57 -11.00
N CYS A 111 1.14 5.65 -9.70
CA CYS A 111 0.02 4.93 -9.09
C CYS A 111 -1.35 5.43 -9.62
N ALA A 112 -1.45 6.71 -9.98
CA ALA A 112 -2.63 7.28 -10.62
C ALA A 112 -2.83 6.79 -12.07
N GLU A 113 -1.75 6.50 -12.79
CA GLU A 113 -1.78 5.98 -14.16
C GLU A 113 -2.06 4.46 -14.23
N MET A 114 -1.80 3.72 -13.15
CA MET A 114 -2.07 2.29 -13.08
C MET A 114 -3.56 1.94 -13.23
N ALA A 115 -3.84 0.79 -13.83
CA ALA A 115 -5.16 0.19 -13.80
C ALA A 115 -5.49 -0.33 -12.38
N PRO A 116 -6.78 -0.47 -12.01
CA PRO A 116 -7.16 -1.02 -10.70
C PRO A 116 -6.56 -2.40 -10.40
N VAL A 117 -6.34 -3.24 -11.41
CA VAL A 117 -5.71 -4.57 -11.23
C VAL A 117 -4.23 -4.45 -10.86
N GLU A 118 -3.52 -3.47 -11.42
CA GLU A 118 -2.11 -3.20 -11.11
C GLU A 118 -1.98 -2.61 -9.70
N ARG A 119 -2.87 -1.66 -9.36
CA ARG A 119 -3.01 -1.14 -7.99
C ARG A 119 -3.32 -2.24 -6.98
N ARG A 120 -4.14 -3.23 -7.33
CA ARG A 120 -4.44 -4.38 -6.47
C ARG A 120 -3.17 -5.19 -6.17
N ALA A 121 -2.37 -5.48 -7.18
CA ALA A 121 -1.10 -6.20 -7.01
C ALA A 121 -0.13 -5.42 -6.10
N ALA A 122 0.02 -4.11 -6.33
CA ALA A 122 0.85 -3.26 -5.49
C ALA A 122 0.35 -3.18 -4.04
N ALA A 123 -0.96 -3.00 -3.84
CA ALA A 123 -1.59 -2.91 -2.53
C ALA A 123 -1.46 -4.20 -1.70
N ASN A 124 -1.59 -5.37 -2.33
CA ASN A 124 -1.38 -6.64 -1.64
C ASN A 124 0.04 -6.77 -1.13
N THR A 125 1.05 -6.52 -1.97
CA THR A 125 2.45 -6.54 -1.53
C THR A 125 2.72 -5.54 -0.41
N ALA A 126 2.19 -4.32 -0.52
CA ALA A 126 2.35 -3.30 0.53
C ALA A 126 1.71 -3.73 1.86
N ALA A 127 0.54 -4.37 1.81
CA ALA A 127 -0.14 -4.92 2.98
C ALA A 127 0.66 -6.05 3.63
N ASP A 128 1.14 -7.01 2.84
CA ASP A 128 1.93 -8.15 3.31
C ASP A 128 3.20 -7.68 4.03
N LEU A 129 3.88 -6.68 3.48
CA LEU A 129 5.06 -6.05 4.10
C LEU A 129 4.69 -5.37 5.42
N LEU A 130 3.63 -4.56 5.45
CA LEU A 130 3.21 -3.88 6.68
C LEU A 130 2.83 -4.88 7.78
N VAL A 131 2.06 -5.92 7.45
CA VAL A 131 1.69 -6.98 8.40
C VAL A 131 2.92 -7.70 8.91
N GLY A 132 3.85 -8.08 8.03
CA GLY A 132 5.09 -8.75 8.42
C GLY A 132 6.06 -7.88 9.25
N LEU A 133 5.94 -6.55 9.19
CA LEU A 133 6.72 -5.63 10.05
C LEU A 133 6.10 -5.43 11.44
N MET A 134 4.80 -5.72 11.60
CA MET A 134 4.07 -5.56 12.86
C MET A 134 4.00 -6.85 13.69
N SER A 135 4.36 -7.99 13.10
CA SER A 135 4.39 -9.32 13.74
C SER A 135 5.73 -9.62 14.40
#